data_AF-A0A0F6WRF7-F1
#
_entry.id   AF-A0A0F6WRF7-F1
#
_cell.length_a   1.000
_cell.length_b   1.000
_cell.length_c   1.000
_cell.angle_alpha   90.00
_cell.angle_beta   90.00
_cell.angle_gamma   90.00
#
_symmetry.space_group_name_H-M   'P 1'
#
loop_
_entity.id
_entity.type
_entity.pdbx_description
1 polymer ?
#
loop_
_entity_poly.entity_id
_entity_poly.type
_entity_poly.pdbx_seq_one_letter_code
_entity_poly.pdbx_strand_id
1 'polypeptide(L)'
;METQAFQRQNTGIIAMVATDASNPFFLEIFQGAQHAASTQGYTVALVDARESAIKSREVLDKIVPHADGLLLAASRMDSGEIHKVAREIPTVLMSREVQGIPSVMVDNYDGTAKAVVHLVDQGCHSITYIAGPNKSWADATRWRLPLRVGWRRQALFLFLEA
;
A
#
# COMPACT_ATOMS: atom_id res chain seq x y z
N MET A 1 11.81 -44.07 2.38
CA MET A 1 10.82 -42.98 2.40
C MET A 1 11.38 -41.87 1.53
N GLU A 2 10.94 -41.80 0.28
CA GLU A 2 11.31 -40.71 -0.64
C GLU A 2 10.42 -39.50 -0.33
N THR A 3 11.05 -38.39 0.04
CA THR A 3 10.39 -37.10 0.20
C THR A 3 10.10 -36.54 -1.19
N GLN A 4 8.92 -36.80 -1.76
CA GLN A 4 8.50 -36.12 -2.99
C GLN A 4 8.42 -34.62 -2.71
N ALA A 5 9.29 -33.85 -3.39
CA ALA A 5 9.19 -32.40 -3.40
C ALA A 5 7.90 -32.00 -4.13
N PHE A 6 6.97 -31.37 -3.40
CA PHE A 6 5.76 -30.81 -3.98
C PHE A 6 6.16 -29.64 -4.88
N GLN A 7 6.19 -29.85 -6.20
CA GLN A 7 6.29 -28.73 -7.13
C GLN A 7 4.97 -27.98 -7.12
N ARG A 8 5.01 -26.74 -6.60
CA ARG A 8 3.88 -25.82 -6.63
C ARG A 8 3.55 -25.56 -8.11
N GLN A 9 2.37 -25.98 -8.56
CA GLN A 9 1.91 -25.67 -9.90
C GLN A 9 1.69 -24.16 -10.03
N ASN A 10 2.21 -23.57 -11.10
CA ASN A 10 2.02 -22.17 -11.43
C ASN A 10 0.53 -21.95 -11.77
N THR A 11 -0.15 -21.14 -10.97
CA THR A 11 -1.58 -20.86 -11.07
C THR A 11 -1.91 -19.80 -12.13
N GLY A 12 -0.92 -19.02 -12.56
CA GLY A 12 -1.06 -17.83 -13.38
C GLY A 12 -1.65 -16.65 -12.62
N ILE A 13 -1.76 -16.70 -11.29
CA ILE A 13 -2.45 -15.70 -10.47
C ILE A 13 -1.45 -14.88 -9.65
N ILE A 14 -1.57 -13.56 -9.73
CA ILE A 14 -0.95 -12.61 -8.81
C ILE A 14 -2.05 -12.03 -7.93
N ALA A 15 -1.92 -12.16 -6.62
CA ALA A 15 -2.87 -11.57 -5.68
C ALA A 15 -2.47 -10.12 -5.38
N MET A 16 -3.40 -9.17 -5.52
CA MET A 16 -3.24 -7.80 -5.05
C MET A 16 -4.13 -7.56 -3.85
N VAL A 17 -3.53 -7.37 -2.68
CA VAL A 17 -4.26 -7.08 -1.44
C VAL A 17 -4.24 -5.57 -1.20
N ALA A 18 -5.39 -4.93 -1.39
CA ALA A 18 -5.60 -3.51 -1.13
C ALA A 18 -6.16 -3.29 0.28
N THR A 19 -5.81 -2.17 0.91
CA THR A 19 -6.40 -1.84 2.21
C THR A 19 -7.87 -1.52 2.11
N ASP A 20 -8.32 -0.89 1.02
CA ASP A 20 -9.72 -0.61 0.76
C ASP A 20 -9.96 -0.66 -0.75
N ALA A 21 -10.62 -1.72 -1.24
CA ALA A 21 -10.88 -1.87 -2.67
C ALA A 21 -11.90 -0.85 -3.22
N SER A 22 -12.64 -0.15 -2.36
CA SER A 22 -13.56 0.91 -2.78
C SER A 22 -12.84 2.23 -3.10
N ASN A 23 -11.60 2.39 -2.64
CA ASN A 23 -10.81 3.58 -2.89
C ASN A 23 -10.28 3.59 -4.35
N PRO A 24 -10.66 4.59 -5.19
CA PRO A 24 -10.26 4.66 -6.58
C PRO A 24 -8.75 4.64 -6.82
N PHE A 25 -7.95 5.09 -5.85
CA PHE A 25 -6.49 5.02 -5.91
C PHE A 25 -5.99 3.60 -6.19
N PHE A 26 -6.56 2.58 -5.53
CA PHE A 26 -6.15 1.19 -5.75
C PHE A 26 -6.74 0.59 -7.01
N LEU A 27 -7.86 1.12 -7.51
CA LEU A 27 -8.46 0.66 -8.75
C LEU A 27 -7.57 1.00 -9.96
N GLU A 28 -7.03 2.22 -10.01
CA GLU A 28 -6.09 2.62 -11.08
C GLU A 28 -4.82 1.76 -11.06
N ILE A 29 -4.29 1.49 -9.86
CA ILE A 29 -3.13 0.60 -9.70
C ILE A 29 -3.47 -0.81 -10.16
N PHE A 30 -4.63 -1.34 -9.75
CA PHE A 30 -5.10 -2.66 -10.15
C PHE A 30 -5.19 -2.76 -11.68
N GLN A 31 -5.75 -1.74 -12.35
CA GLN A 31 -5.83 -1.71 -13.82
C GLN A 31 -4.43 -1.72 -14.46
N GLY A 32 -3.49 -0.93 -13.96
CA GLY A 32 -2.11 -0.92 -14.44
C GLY A 32 -1.40 -2.26 -14.23
N ALA A 33 -1.56 -2.85 -13.04
CA ALA A 33 -1.02 -4.16 -12.71
C ALA A 33 -1.63 -5.27 -13.57
N GLN A 34 -2.94 -5.25 -13.78
CA GLN A 34 -3.66 -6.19 -14.64
C GLN A 34 -3.18 -6.09 -16.08
N HIS A 35 -3.02 -4.87 -16.60
CA HIS A 35 -2.49 -4.64 -17.94
C HIS A 35 -1.09 -5.24 -18.08
N ALA A 36 -0.16 -4.88 -17.18
CA ALA A 36 1.21 -5.41 -17.20
C ALA A 36 1.26 -6.94 -17.08
N ALA A 37 0.53 -7.51 -16.13
CA ALA A 37 0.46 -8.96 -15.90
C ALA A 37 -0.11 -9.72 -17.11
N SER A 38 -1.15 -9.18 -17.76
CA SER A 38 -1.78 -9.82 -18.91
C SER A 38 -0.84 -10.02 -20.09
N THR A 39 0.11 -9.09 -20.30
CA THR A 39 1.14 -9.22 -21.35
C THR A 39 2.10 -10.39 -21.11
N GLN A 40 2.15 -10.90 -19.87
CA GLN A 40 3.00 -12.00 -19.44
C GLN A 40 2.20 -13.28 -19.17
N GLY A 41 0.91 -13.31 -19.49
CA GLY A 41 0.03 -14.47 -19.27
C GLY A 41 -0.44 -14.65 -17.81
N TYR A 42 -0.28 -13.62 -16.96
CA TYR A 42 -0.77 -13.63 -15.58
C TYR A 42 -2.10 -12.87 -15.45
N THR A 43 -2.88 -13.25 -14.44
CA THR A 43 -4.10 -12.55 -14.00
C THR A 43 -3.90 -11.97 -12.62
N VAL A 44 -4.33 -10.73 -12.40
CA VAL A 44 -4.34 -10.11 -11.07
C VAL A 44 -5.69 -10.30 -10.41
N ALA A 45 -5.70 -10.87 -9.21
CA ALA A 45 -6.89 -10.96 -8.36
C ALA A 45 -6.86 -9.85 -7.31
N LEU A 46 -7.82 -8.92 -7.36
CA LEU A 46 -7.95 -7.87 -6.34
C LEU A 46 -8.66 -8.42 -5.10
N VAL A 47 -8.08 -8.09 -3.95
CA VAL A 47 -8.51 -8.59 -2.65
C VAL A 47 -8.65 -7.41 -1.70
N ASP A 48 -9.83 -7.27 -1.12
CA ASP A 48 -10.18 -6.19 -0.20
C ASP A 48 -9.88 -6.59 1.25
N ALA A 49 -8.92 -5.92 1.88
CA ALA A 49 -8.55 -6.15 3.28
C ALA A 49 -9.35 -5.30 4.29
N ARG A 50 -10.17 -4.34 3.82
CA ARG A 50 -11.04 -3.48 4.66
C ARG A 50 -10.34 -2.86 5.87
N GLU A 51 -9.18 -2.27 5.64
CA GLU A 51 -8.32 -1.56 6.60
C GLU A 51 -7.88 -2.40 7.83
N SER A 52 -8.12 -3.71 7.82
CA SER A 52 -7.86 -4.59 8.96
C SER A 52 -6.64 -5.46 8.77
N ALA A 53 -5.65 -5.32 9.65
CA ALA A 53 -4.47 -6.17 9.66
C ALA A 53 -4.79 -7.64 9.96
N ILE A 54 -5.80 -7.91 10.81
CA ILE A 54 -6.25 -9.27 11.14
C ILE A 54 -6.87 -9.92 9.91
N LYS A 55 -7.80 -9.23 9.24
CA LYS A 55 -8.40 -9.72 8.00
C LYS A 55 -7.37 -9.89 6.90
N SER A 56 -6.38 -8.98 6.83
CA SER A 56 -5.27 -9.11 5.88
C SER A 56 -4.56 -10.46 6.04
N ARG A 57 -4.25 -10.87 7.27
CA ARG A 57 -3.57 -12.14 7.53
C ARG A 57 -4.43 -13.35 7.19
N GLU A 58 -5.68 -13.38 7.65
CA GLU A 58 -6.62 -14.49 7.36
C GLU A 58 -6.87 -14.67 5.86
N VAL A 59 -6.93 -13.55 5.13
CA VAL A 59 -7.12 -13.55 3.68
C VAL A 59 -5.85 -13.99 2.96
N LEU A 60 -4.68 -13.56 3.43
CA LEU A 60 -3.40 -14.01 2.90
C LEU A 60 -3.22 -15.52 3.08
N ASP A 61 -3.51 -16.07 4.25
CA ASP A 61 -3.38 -17.52 4.51
C ASP A 61 -4.26 -18.35 3.53
N LYS A 62 -5.39 -17.79 3.07
CA LYS A 62 -6.27 -18.44 2.08
C LYS A 62 -5.78 -18.28 0.64
N ILE A 63 -5.17 -17.14 0.31
CA ILE A 63 -4.85 -16.79 -1.08
C ILE A 63 -3.43 -17.21 -1.46
N VAL A 64 -2.49 -17.15 -0.53
CA VAL A 64 -1.09 -17.52 -0.76
C VAL A 64 -0.99 -18.90 -1.41
N PRO A 65 -1.65 -19.97 -0.94
CA PRO A 65 -1.58 -21.29 -1.58
C PRO A 65 -2.01 -21.33 -3.06
N HIS A 66 -2.81 -20.35 -3.51
CA HIS A 66 -3.42 -20.30 -4.84
C HIS A 66 -2.88 -19.15 -5.71
N ALA A 67 -1.80 -18.49 -5.28
CA ALA A 67 -1.16 -17.41 -6.02
C ALA A 67 0.33 -17.70 -6.22
N ASP A 68 0.86 -17.20 -7.34
CA ASP A 68 2.28 -17.30 -7.70
C ASP A 68 3.06 -16.06 -7.23
N GLY A 69 2.38 -14.94 -7.02
CA GLY A 69 2.95 -13.70 -6.52
C GLY A 69 1.95 -12.87 -5.71
N LEU A 70 2.48 -11.94 -4.92
CA LEU A 70 1.71 -11.08 -4.05
C LEU A 70 2.12 -9.60 -4.21
N LEU A 71 1.14 -8.74 -4.41
CA LEU A 71 1.25 -7.29 -4.35
C LEU A 71 0.49 -6.79 -3.11
N LEU A 72 1.22 -6.32 -2.10
CA LEU A 72 0.62 -5.73 -0.90
C LEU A 72 0.52 -4.22 -1.05
N ALA A 73 -0.70 -3.73 -1.29
CA ALA A 73 -1.00 -2.33 -1.50
C ALA A 73 -1.40 -1.65 -0.18
N ALA A 74 -0.54 -0.76 0.32
CA ALA A 74 -0.73 0.05 1.53
C ALA A 74 -0.98 -0.73 2.84
N SER A 75 -0.62 -2.01 2.90
CA SER A 75 -0.92 -2.92 4.02
C SER A 75 -0.68 -2.31 5.42
N ARG A 76 -1.60 -2.60 6.35
CA ARG A 76 -1.56 -2.20 7.77
C ARG A 76 -0.87 -3.22 8.69
N MET A 77 -0.38 -4.33 8.14
CA MET A 77 0.32 -5.39 8.89
C MET A 77 1.61 -4.85 9.51
N ASP A 78 2.13 -5.41 10.61
CA ASP A 78 3.48 -5.05 11.05
C ASP A 78 4.54 -5.63 10.09
N SER A 79 5.75 -5.08 10.15
CA SER A 79 6.83 -5.50 9.25
C SER A 79 7.24 -6.97 9.47
N GLY A 80 7.09 -7.52 10.67
CA GLY A 80 7.43 -8.91 10.96
C GLY A 80 6.49 -9.90 10.25
N GLU A 81 5.20 -9.60 10.24
CA GLU A 81 4.20 -10.37 9.50
C GLU A 81 4.41 -10.30 7.99
N ILE A 82 4.76 -9.12 7.46
CA ILE A 82 5.10 -8.97 6.03
C ILE A 82 6.31 -9.84 5.67
N HIS A 83 7.35 -9.87 6.51
CA HIS A 83 8.50 -10.76 6.30
C HIS A 83 8.14 -12.25 6.34
N LYS A 84 7.17 -12.66 7.17
CA LYS A 84 6.70 -14.05 7.18
C LYS A 84 6.09 -14.42 5.84
N VAL A 85 5.18 -13.59 5.34
CA VAL A 85 4.51 -13.82 4.05
C VAL A 85 5.50 -13.79 2.88
N ALA A 86 6.44 -12.85 2.88
CA ALA A 86 7.46 -12.73 1.83
C ALA A 86 8.43 -13.94 1.75
N ARG A 87 8.49 -14.79 2.78
CA ARG A 87 9.22 -16.07 2.74
C ARG A 87 8.41 -17.20 2.09
N GLU A 88 7.10 -17.05 1.98
CA GLU A 88 6.18 -18.07 1.46
C GLU A 88 5.81 -17.84 -0.02
N ILE A 89 5.83 -16.57 -0.46
CA ILE A 89 5.47 -16.16 -1.82
C ILE A 89 6.25 -14.91 -2.24
N PRO A 90 6.72 -14.82 -3.51
CA PRO A 90 7.29 -13.59 -4.05
C PRO A 90 6.36 -12.40 -3.79
N THR A 91 6.87 -11.39 -3.07
CA THR A 91 6.05 -10.28 -2.58
C THR A 91 6.66 -8.94 -2.97
N VAL A 92 5.82 -8.05 -3.51
CA VAL A 92 6.13 -6.64 -3.76
C VAL A 92 5.19 -5.78 -2.92
N LEU A 93 5.72 -4.73 -2.32
CA LEU A 93 4.95 -3.76 -1.56
C LEU A 93 4.63 -2.53 -2.42
N MET A 94 3.54 -1.85 -2.08
CA MET A 94 3.25 -0.55 -2.66
C MET A 94 2.77 0.41 -1.60
N SER A 95 3.19 1.67 -1.70
CA SER A 95 2.85 2.73 -0.72
C SER A 95 3.33 2.41 0.71
N ARG A 96 4.32 1.52 0.83
CA ARG A 96 5.03 1.20 2.07
C ARG A 96 6.38 0.54 1.78
N GLU A 97 7.37 0.89 2.60
CA GLU A 97 8.68 0.26 2.60
C GLU A 97 8.87 -0.70 3.79
N VAL A 98 9.48 -1.85 3.51
CA VAL A 98 9.97 -2.81 4.52
C VAL A 98 11.34 -3.30 4.03
N GLN A 99 12.34 -3.26 4.90
CA GLN A 99 13.71 -3.62 4.55
C GLN A 99 13.78 -5.03 3.93
N GLY A 100 14.47 -5.16 2.79
CA GLY A 100 14.68 -6.45 2.13
C GLY A 100 13.51 -6.94 1.27
N ILE A 101 12.42 -6.17 1.17
CA ILE A 101 11.27 -6.51 0.32
C ILE A 101 11.13 -5.42 -0.76
N PRO A 102 11.05 -5.78 -2.05
CA PRO A 102 10.86 -4.80 -3.13
C PRO A 102 9.61 -3.96 -2.90
N SER A 103 9.69 -2.67 -3.18
CA SER A 103 8.55 -1.77 -3.02
C SER A 103 8.46 -0.72 -4.12
N VAL A 104 7.23 -0.33 -4.44
CA VAL A 104 6.92 0.77 -5.37
C VAL A 104 6.30 1.92 -4.59
N MET A 105 6.95 3.07 -4.68
CA MET A 105 6.65 4.23 -3.85
C MET A 105 6.33 5.44 -4.71
N VAL A 106 5.30 6.20 -4.29
CA VAL A 106 5.08 7.56 -4.79
C VAL A 106 5.90 8.51 -3.93
N ASP A 107 6.53 9.50 -4.56
CA ASP A 107 7.19 10.59 -3.85
C ASP A 107 6.14 11.53 -3.23
N ASN A 108 5.65 11.12 -2.06
CA ASN A 108 4.71 11.90 -1.28
C ASN A 108 5.35 13.21 -0.79
N TYR A 109 6.68 13.30 -0.71
CA TYR A 109 7.34 14.53 -0.32
C TYR A 109 7.21 15.57 -1.43
N ASP A 110 7.72 15.26 -2.61
CA ASP A 110 7.63 16.17 -3.76
C ASP A 110 6.17 16.54 -4.07
N GLY A 111 5.25 15.57 -4.02
CA GLY A 111 3.83 15.80 -4.22
C GLY A 111 3.22 16.79 -3.21
N THR A 112 3.49 16.61 -1.92
CA THR A 112 2.99 17.52 -0.89
C THR A 112 3.66 18.90 -0.96
N ALA A 113 4.95 18.98 -1.30
CA ALA A 113 5.64 20.25 -1.48
C ALA A 113 5.04 21.05 -2.63
N LYS A 114 4.81 20.42 -3.78
CA LYS A 114 4.15 21.04 -4.94
C LYS A 114 2.74 21.53 -4.61
N ALA A 115 1.97 20.76 -3.85
CA ALA A 115 0.64 21.17 -3.41
C ALA A 115 0.69 22.42 -2.50
N VAL A 116 1.62 22.47 -1.55
CA VAL A 116 1.81 23.63 -0.67
C VAL A 116 2.24 24.87 -1.48
N VAL A 117 3.23 24.74 -2.37
CA VAL A 117 3.67 25.84 -3.23
C VAL A 117 2.51 26.38 -4.06
N HIS A 118 1.72 25.50 -4.68
CA HIS A 118 0.56 25.90 -5.45
C HIS A 118 -0.44 26.72 -4.63
N LEU A 119 -0.76 26.30 -3.40
CA LEU A 119 -1.67 27.06 -2.52
C LEU A 119 -1.10 28.43 -2.14
N VAL A 120 0.20 28.51 -1.87
CA VAL A 120 0.88 29.77 -1.55
C VAL A 120 0.86 30.73 -2.74
N ASP A 121 1.12 30.23 -3.94
CA ASP A 121 1.06 31.03 -5.18
C ASP A 121 -0.36 31.55 -5.47
N GLN A 122 -1.40 30.90 -4.93
CA GLN A 122 -2.79 31.37 -4.96
C GLN A 122 -3.14 32.35 -3.83
N GLY A 123 -2.18 32.73 -2.98
CA GLY A 123 -2.38 33.67 -1.86
C GLY A 123 -2.85 33.00 -0.56
N CYS A 124 -2.76 31.68 -0.42
CA CYS A 124 -3.04 31.03 0.86
C CYS A 124 -1.91 31.32 1.88
N HIS A 125 -2.28 31.93 3.01
CA HIS A 125 -1.35 32.26 4.10
C HIS A 125 -1.49 31.35 5.33
N SER A 126 -2.46 30.44 5.33
CA SER A 126 -2.65 29.43 6.37
C SER A 126 -3.12 28.13 5.74
N ILE A 127 -2.53 27.02 6.16
CA ILE A 127 -2.78 25.67 5.63
C ILE A 127 -2.98 24.72 6.81
N THR A 128 -4.12 24.05 6.83
CA THR A 128 -4.44 23.01 7.82
C THR A 128 -4.36 21.64 7.15
N TYR A 129 -3.60 20.72 7.73
CA TYR A 129 -3.52 19.34 7.27
C TYR A 129 -4.53 18.47 8.03
N ILE A 130 -5.41 17.80 7.30
CA ILE A 130 -6.33 16.79 7.85
C ILE A 130 -5.69 15.42 7.60
N ALA A 131 -5.29 14.76 8.68
CA ALA A 131 -4.57 13.50 8.61
C ALA A 131 -5.49 12.31 8.32
N GLY A 132 -4.94 11.32 7.63
CA GLY A 132 -5.54 10.00 7.44
C GLY A 132 -5.33 9.07 8.63
N PRO A 133 -5.64 7.77 8.48
CA PRO A 133 -5.50 6.79 9.56
C PRO A 133 -4.07 6.68 10.10
N ASN A 134 -3.93 6.55 11.42
CA ASN A 134 -2.63 6.58 12.15
C ASN A 134 -1.60 5.53 11.64
N LYS A 135 -2.08 4.37 11.15
CA LYS A 135 -1.20 3.31 10.60
C LYS A 135 -0.88 3.49 9.11
N SER A 136 -1.13 4.67 8.55
CA SER A 136 -0.83 4.99 7.16
C SER A 136 0.58 5.50 6.96
N TRP A 137 1.39 4.69 6.29
CA TRP A 137 2.76 5.04 5.94
C TRP A 137 2.81 6.27 5.01
N ALA A 138 1.88 6.35 4.05
CA ALA A 138 1.76 7.49 3.15
C ALA A 138 1.37 8.77 3.92
N ASP A 139 0.44 8.68 4.86
CA ASP A 139 0.03 9.81 5.70
C ASP A 139 1.19 10.33 6.58
N ALA A 140 1.89 9.41 7.25
CA ALA A 140 3.05 9.75 8.06
C ALA A 140 4.16 10.43 7.25
N THR A 141 4.28 10.13 5.95
CA THR A 141 5.24 10.76 5.04
C THR A 141 4.78 12.16 4.63
N ARG A 142 3.50 12.34 4.29
CA ARG A 142 2.90 13.64 3.92
C ARG A 142 2.94 14.63 5.09
N TRP A 143 2.66 14.16 6.31
CA TRP A 143 2.69 14.97 7.53
C TRP A 143 4.07 15.57 7.85
N ARG A 144 5.17 14.96 7.40
CA ARG A 144 6.53 15.42 7.73
C ARG A 144 6.93 16.72 7.03
N LEU A 145 6.19 17.15 6.01
CA LEU A 145 6.54 18.31 5.18
C LEU A 145 6.23 19.68 5.80
N PRO A 146 5.01 19.93 6.33
CA PRO A 146 4.67 21.19 6.98
C PRO A 146 5.67 21.64 8.07
N LEU A 147 6.32 20.68 8.73
CA LEU A 147 7.30 20.92 9.80
C LEU A 147 8.65 21.47 9.31
N ARG A 148 9.04 21.23 8.05
CA ARG A 148 10.34 21.69 7.50
C ARG A 148 10.28 23.04 6.81
N VAL A 149 9.09 23.47 6.36
CA VAL A 149 8.88 24.75 5.67
C VAL A 149 8.49 25.91 6.60
N GLY A 150 8.54 25.73 7.92
CA GLY A 150 8.41 26.82 8.89
C GLY A 150 6.99 27.36 9.11
N TRP A 151 5.95 26.62 8.71
CA TRP A 151 4.55 27.07 8.83
C TRP A 151 4.02 26.93 10.26
N ARG A 152 3.34 27.99 10.75
CA ARG A 152 2.85 28.07 12.12
C ARG A 152 1.59 27.22 12.35
N ARG A 153 1.62 26.55 13.51
CA ARG A 153 0.64 25.59 14.05
C ARG A 153 -0.81 26.07 13.99
N GLN A 154 -1.66 25.32 13.28
CA GLN A 154 -3.03 24.99 13.68
C GLN A 154 -3.37 23.59 13.15
N ALA A 155 -2.92 22.56 13.85
CA ALA A 155 -3.35 21.20 13.61
C ALA A 155 -4.65 20.99 14.40
N LEU A 156 -5.80 21.15 13.74
CA LEU A 156 -7.06 20.73 14.30
C LEU A 156 -7.18 19.22 14.02
N PHE A 157 -6.96 18.39 15.05
CA PHE A 157 -7.19 16.95 14.98
C PHE A 157 -8.70 16.69 14.91
N LEU A 158 -9.28 16.81 13.72
CA LEU A 158 -10.61 16.29 13.45
C LEU A 158 -10.46 14.83 13.01
N PHE A 159 -10.60 13.93 13.97
CA PHE A 159 -10.85 12.53 13.71
C PHE A 159 -12.26 12.40 13.12
N LEU A 160 -12.35 12.17 11.81
CA LEU A 160 -13.54 11.57 11.23
C LEU A 160 -13.36 10.05 11.33
N GLU A 161 -13.75 9.48 12.47
CA GLU A 161 -14.15 8.07 12.46
C GLU A 161 -15.52 8.00 11.77
N ALA A 162 -15.53 7.38 10.60
CA ALA A 162 -16.72 6.91 9.91
C ALA A 162 -16.62 5.39 9.74
#